data_AF-A0A662TZS1-F1
#
_entry.id   AF-A0A662TZS1-F1
#
_cell.length_a   1.000
_cell.length_b   1.000
_cell.length_c   1.000
_cell.angle_alpha   90.00
_cell.angle_beta   90.00
_cell.angle_gamma   90.00
#
_symmetry.space_group_name_H-M   'P 1'
#
loop_
_entity.id
_entity.type
_entity.pdbx_description
1 polymer ?
#
loop_
_entity_poly.entity_id
_entity_poly.type
_entity_poly.pdbx_seq_one_letter_code
_entity_poly.pdbx_strand_id
1 'polypeptide(L)'
;MVGREDRELKELENLFKPNVYIHVVPKARIRNVRPKHLALEFERARSAYRNTVYWLGRNHAYVFTVRGQGVKIDVENNPAYDIYIGIGKDTASFLKSISCPSHLNPLIVRKMGGIHDVYCGCVKSCTLKVPDVGYPKTIEKSEEGEEVNLVETIKANKHTLRVMEKIALNFMEKFRDQYSYFVVPWSGGKDSTTVLLLAIKAYGLSRVKAVYVDTGVDFPYNRDYVRKIAKKLSVELIEVKAGVLEELVKGRELPTHENRWCTKLKIKALYEAFNTISKDKSDILVIVGDRDAESELRSKRPPFREHEGYFQIAPIKMWSGAHTQLYLLANGIPLNPLYLMGFYRIGCYICPALRSWEVKIMKEQGELSKLLNSLMFYREFITDYYKKLLTVGET
;
A
#
# COMPACT_ATOMS: atom_id res chain seq x y z
N MET A 1 -7.80 18.18 18.63
CA MET A 1 -6.42 18.51 19.05
C MET A 1 -6.53 19.38 20.29
N VAL A 2 -5.68 19.15 21.29
CA VAL A 2 -5.70 19.88 22.56
C VAL A 2 -4.29 20.36 22.90
N GLY A 3 -4.20 21.43 23.70
CA GLY A 3 -2.92 21.90 24.23
C GLY A 3 -2.38 20.97 25.32
N ARG A 4 -1.14 21.21 25.78
CA ARG A 4 -0.58 20.50 26.93
C ARG A 4 -1.32 20.82 28.23
N GLU A 5 -1.89 22.02 28.35
CA GLU A 5 -2.67 22.43 29.53
C GLU A 5 -3.96 21.61 29.65
N ASP A 6 -4.52 21.13 28.54
CA ASP A 6 -5.76 20.34 28.51
C ASP A 6 -5.46 18.85 28.22
N ARG A 7 -4.28 18.34 28.63
CA ARG A 7 -3.83 16.98 28.30
C ARG A 7 -4.75 15.92 28.90
N GLU A 8 -5.38 16.20 30.04
CA GLU A 8 -6.36 15.33 30.70
C GLU A 8 -7.58 15.05 29.81
N LEU A 9 -7.92 15.93 28.87
CA LEU A 9 -8.99 15.67 27.90
C LEU A 9 -8.71 14.43 27.03
N LYS A 10 -7.45 13.98 26.95
CA LYS A 10 -7.11 12.72 26.30
C LYS A 10 -7.75 11.51 26.98
N GLU A 11 -8.06 11.57 28.27
CA GLU A 11 -8.75 10.48 28.98
C GLU A 11 -10.20 10.29 28.47
N LEU A 12 -10.83 11.38 28.00
CA LEU A 12 -12.16 11.35 27.39
C LEU A 12 -12.18 10.54 26.09
N GLU A 13 -11.02 10.25 25.50
CA GLU A 13 -10.94 9.38 24.33
C GLU A 13 -11.77 8.12 24.51
N ASN A 14 -11.66 7.45 25.66
CA ASN A 14 -12.36 6.19 25.94
C ASN A 14 -13.89 6.30 25.89
N LEU A 15 -14.45 7.51 25.98
CA LEU A 15 -15.89 7.78 25.90
C LEU A 15 -16.39 7.92 24.45
N PHE A 16 -15.48 8.13 23.49
CA PHE A 16 -15.83 8.33 22.09
C PHE A 16 -15.73 7.04 21.26
N LYS A 17 -16.43 7.02 20.12
CA LYS A 17 -16.31 5.96 19.11
C LYS A 17 -14.86 5.85 18.58
N PRO A 18 -14.43 4.67 18.07
CA PRO A 18 -13.05 4.44 17.60
C PRO A 18 -12.57 5.34 16.45
N ASN A 19 -13.45 6.14 15.84
CA ASN A 19 -13.14 7.12 14.80
C ASN A 19 -12.80 8.52 15.35
N VAL A 20 -12.53 8.63 16.65
CA VAL A 20 -12.09 9.87 17.32
C VAL A 20 -10.68 9.64 17.88
N TYR A 21 -9.82 10.65 17.77
CA TYR A 21 -8.46 10.64 18.30
C TYR A 21 -8.11 12.02 18.82
N ILE A 22 -7.64 12.11 20.07
CA ILE A 22 -7.28 13.36 20.74
C ILE A 22 -5.76 13.50 20.72
N HIS A 23 -5.30 14.28 19.76
CA HIS A 23 -3.88 14.63 19.63
C HIS A 23 -3.51 15.81 20.52
N VAL A 24 -2.49 15.64 21.35
CA VAL A 24 -1.92 16.68 22.22
C VAL A 24 -0.78 17.36 21.47
N VAL A 25 -0.88 18.66 21.21
CA VAL A 25 0.16 19.42 20.52
C VAL A 25 1.29 19.82 21.48
N PRO A 26 2.54 20.03 21.02
CA PRO A 26 3.67 20.39 21.89
C PRO A 26 3.67 21.87 22.33
N LYS A 27 2.50 22.48 22.55
CA LYS A 27 2.31 23.85 23.02
C LYS A 27 1.29 23.89 24.15
N ALA A 28 1.41 24.88 25.03
CA ALA A 28 0.54 25.03 26.20
C ALA A 28 -0.95 25.07 25.81
N ARG A 29 -1.32 25.95 24.87
CA ARG A 29 -2.67 26.06 24.29
C ARG A 29 -2.62 25.98 22.76
N ILE A 30 -3.69 25.53 22.13
CA ILE A 30 -3.81 25.45 20.65
C ILE A 30 -3.60 26.82 20.00
N ARG A 31 -4.14 27.89 20.59
CA ARG A 31 -3.98 29.28 20.10
C ARG A 31 -2.53 29.75 20.01
N ASN A 32 -1.59 29.08 20.69
CA ASN A 32 -0.17 29.42 20.69
C ASN A 32 0.60 28.72 19.54
N VAL A 33 -0.07 27.89 18.74
CA VAL A 33 0.55 27.14 17.64
C VAL A 33 0.44 27.96 16.35
N ARG A 34 1.55 28.17 15.65
CA ARG A 34 1.53 28.79 14.32
C ARG A 34 0.70 27.94 13.35
N PRO A 35 -0.09 28.53 12.42
CA PRO A 35 -0.95 27.77 11.51
C PRO A 35 -0.24 26.63 10.76
N LYS A 36 0.98 26.89 10.24
CA LYS A 36 1.80 25.86 9.55
C LYS A 36 2.14 24.68 10.45
N HIS A 37 2.47 24.93 11.72
CA HIS A 37 2.77 23.86 12.67
C HIS A 37 1.48 23.14 13.06
N LEU A 38 0.37 23.84 13.24
CA LEU A 38 -0.92 23.21 13.53
C LEU A 38 -1.35 22.26 12.41
N ALA A 39 -1.14 22.64 11.13
CA ALA A 39 -1.39 21.76 9.99
C ALA A 39 -0.52 20.49 10.02
N LEU A 40 0.76 20.61 10.40
CA LEU A 40 1.63 19.44 10.57
C LEU A 40 1.17 18.54 11.72
N GLU A 41 0.79 19.11 12.86
CA GLU A 41 0.24 18.35 13.99
C GLU A 41 -1.08 17.66 13.63
N PHE A 42 -1.90 18.29 12.78
CA PHE A 42 -3.12 17.69 12.26
C PHE A 42 -2.81 16.46 11.39
N GLU A 43 -1.83 16.53 10.51
CA GLU A 43 -1.40 15.37 9.72
C GLU A 43 -0.80 14.27 10.60
N ARG A 44 0.00 14.62 11.62
CA ARG A 44 0.49 13.67 12.64
C ARG A 44 -0.67 12.98 13.35
N ALA A 45 -1.69 13.74 13.76
CA ALA A 45 -2.90 13.19 14.37
C ALA A 45 -3.62 12.22 13.44
N ARG A 46 -3.79 12.58 12.15
CA ARG A 46 -4.40 11.70 11.14
C ARG A 46 -3.61 10.42 10.93
N SER A 47 -2.29 10.48 11.02
CA SER A 47 -1.43 9.30 10.86
C SER A 47 -1.62 8.27 11.98
N ALA A 48 -2.15 8.66 13.14
CA ALA A 48 -2.42 7.73 14.24
C ALA A 48 -3.35 6.58 13.82
N TYR A 49 -4.36 6.86 12.99
CA TYR A 49 -5.30 5.85 12.49
C TYR A 49 -4.64 4.76 11.64
N ARG A 50 -3.50 5.06 11.02
CA ARG A 50 -2.77 4.12 10.16
C ARG A 50 -1.51 3.56 10.81
N ASN A 51 -0.91 4.25 11.77
CA ASN A 51 0.39 3.88 12.34
C ASN A 51 0.29 3.29 13.76
N THR A 52 -0.84 3.44 14.44
CA THR A 52 -0.99 2.89 15.80
C THR A 52 -1.28 1.38 15.73
N VAL A 53 -0.44 0.62 16.43
CA VAL A 53 -0.52 -0.83 16.49
C VAL A 53 -0.22 -1.31 17.91
N TYR A 54 -0.98 -2.31 18.35
CA TYR A 54 -0.82 -2.98 19.64
C TYR A 54 -0.49 -4.46 19.43
N TRP A 55 0.27 -5.04 20.36
CA TRP A 55 0.56 -6.47 20.45
C TRP A 55 -0.29 -7.12 21.53
N LEU A 56 -1.05 -8.15 21.15
CA LEU A 56 -1.78 -9.02 22.04
C LEU A 56 -0.99 -10.32 22.25
N GLY A 57 -0.11 -10.34 23.27
CA GLY A 57 0.77 -11.48 23.53
C GLY A 57 0.03 -12.83 23.66
N ARG A 58 -1.12 -12.86 24.37
CA ARG A 58 -1.92 -14.10 24.53
C ARG A 58 -2.40 -14.71 23.20
N ASN A 59 -2.59 -13.89 22.18
CA ASN A 59 -3.09 -14.32 20.86
C ASN A 59 -1.98 -14.34 19.80
N HIS A 60 -0.77 -13.91 20.15
CA HIS A 60 0.31 -13.65 19.20
C HIS A 60 -0.15 -12.78 18.01
N ALA A 61 -0.91 -11.72 18.30
CA ALA A 61 -1.65 -10.97 17.29
C ALA A 61 -1.40 -9.46 17.35
N TYR A 62 -1.28 -8.84 16.17
CA TYR A 62 -1.29 -7.39 16.06
C TYR A 62 -2.72 -6.84 15.99
N VAL A 63 -2.94 -5.66 16.57
CA VAL A 63 -4.21 -4.92 16.46
C VAL A 63 -3.92 -3.50 15.98
N PHE A 64 -4.39 -3.19 14.79
CA PHE A 64 -4.24 -1.90 14.12
C PHE A 64 -5.44 -1.04 14.50
N THR A 65 -5.25 -0.21 15.51
CA THR A 65 -6.30 0.64 16.08
C THR A 65 -5.65 1.79 16.82
N VAL A 66 -6.30 2.96 16.86
CA VAL A 66 -5.86 4.08 17.71
C VAL A 66 -5.97 3.75 19.20
N ARG A 67 -6.88 2.83 19.55
CA ARG A 67 -7.18 2.40 20.92
C ARG A 67 -7.34 0.89 20.96
N GLY A 68 -6.42 0.23 21.65
CA GLY A 68 -6.37 -1.22 21.72
C GLY A 68 -5.94 -1.66 23.11
N GLN A 69 -6.19 -2.93 23.40
CA GLN A 69 -5.60 -3.61 24.54
C GLN A 69 -4.21 -4.16 24.14
N GLY A 70 -3.39 -4.49 25.14
CA GLY A 70 -2.05 -5.05 24.93
C GLY A 70 -0.93 -4.02 24.93
N VAL A 71 0.24 -4.43 24.46
CA VAL A 71 1.46 -3.60 24.44
C VAL A 71 1.45 -2.72 23.19
N LYS A 72 1.41 -1.40 23.36
CA LYS A 72 1.54 -0.49 22.22
C LYS A 72 2.94 -0.59 21.61
N ILE A 73 3.03 -0.85 20.31
CA ILE A 73 4.31 -0.86 19.60
C ILE A 73 4.82 0.58 19.47
N ASP A 74 6.13 0.76 19.65
CA ASP A 74 6.79 2.07 19.55
C ASP A 74 6.95 2.53 18.08
N VAL A 75 5.83 2.82 17.44
CA VAL A 75 5.77 3.42 16.11
C VAL A 75 5.37 4.88 16.24
N GLU A 76 6.22 5.77 15.73
CA GLU A 76 5.89 7.20 15.64
C GLU A 76 4.67 7.42 14.75
N ASN A 77 3.74 8.27 15.20
CA ASN A 77 2.66 8.81 14.39
C ASN A 77 3.21 9.85 13.40
N ASN A 78 3.97 9.37 12.42
CA ASN A 78 4.56 10.14 11.35
C ASN A 78 3.75 9.99 10.06
N PRO A 79 3.28 11.08 9.43
CA PRO A 79 2.45 11.01 8.22
C PRO A 79 3.08 10.27 7.05
N ALA A 80 4.41 10.24 6.96
CA ALA A 80 5.16 9.61 5.89
C ALA A 80 5.42 8.11 6.10
N TYR A 81 5.08 7.56 7.26
CA TYR A 81 5.27 6.15 7.54
C TYR A 81 4.10 5.32 6.99
N ASP A 82 4.41 4.10 6.56
CA ASP A 82 3.42 3.08 6.23
C ASP A 82 3.76 1.80 6.97
N ILE A 83 2.76 1.09 7.46
CA ILE A 83 2.94 -0.18 8.16
C ILE A 83 2.21 -1.29 7.42
N TYR A 84 2.83 -2.45 7.36
CA TYR A 84 2.28 -3.64 6.70
C TYR A 84 2.84 -4.91 7.33
N ILE A 85 2.19 -6.05 7.06
CA ILE A 85 2.61 -7.35 7.55
C ILE A 85 3.44 -8.03 6.46
N GLY A 86 4.62 -8.50 6.81
CA GLY A 86 5.48 -9.32 5.97
C GLY A 86 4.97 -10.76 5.90
N ILE A 87 3.92 -11.01 5.12
CA ILE A 87 3.16 -12.26 5.22
C ILE A 87 3.94 -13.45 4.63
N GLY A 88 3.93 -14.57 5.36
CA GLY A 88 4.37 -15.86 4.86
C GLY A 88 5.85 -16.16 5.05
N LYS A 89 6.20 -17.41 4.74
CA LYS A 89 7.54 -17.98 4.95
C LYS A 89 8.61 -17.35 4.05
N ASP A 90 8.26 -16.97 2.83
CA ASP A 90 9.25 -16.42 1.88
C ASP A 90 9.71 -15.04 2.35
N THR A 91 8.80 -14.22 2.89
CA THR A 91 9.15 -12.94 3.53
C THR A 91 10.09 -13.15 4.71
N ALA A 92 9.79 -14.11 5.59
CA ALA A 92 10.64 -14.43 6.74
C ALA A 92 12.04 -14.93 6.30
N SER A 93 12.10 -15.80 5.30
CA SER A 93 13.36 -16.29 4.72
C SER A 93 14.17 -15.17 4.08
N PHE A 94 13.51 -14.24 3.38
CA PHE A 94 14.15 -13.06 2.80
C PHE A 94 14.75 -12.14 3.90
N LEU A 95 13.99 -11.87 4.96
CA LEU A 95 14.48 -11.09 6.10
C LEU A 95 15.70 -11.74 6.75
N LYS A 96 15.69 -13.07 6.93
CA LYS A 96 16.86 -13.81 7.42
C LYS A 96 18.06 -13.71 6.47
N SER A 97 17.85 -13.71 5.14
CA SER A 97 18.94 -13.59 4.16
C SER A 97 19.66 -12.23 4.19
N ILE A 98 19.02 -11.19 4.74
CA ILE A 98 19.63 -9.89 5.02
C ILE A 98 20.04 -9.72 6.48
N SER A 99 20.16 -10.83 7.23
CA SER A 99 20.55 -10.89 8.63
C SER A 99 19.59 -10.22 9.62
N CYS A 100 18.30 -10.08 9.28
CA CYS A 100 17.28 -9.66 10.24
C CYS A 100 16.76 -10.90 11.01
N PRO A 101 16.84 -10.93 12.35
CA PRO A 101 16.17 -11.96 13.15
C PRO A 101 14.67 -11.78 12.98
N SER A 102 13.99 -12.75 12.36
CA SER A 102 12.58 -12.60 12.02
C SER A 102 11.82 -13.91 12.03
N HIS A 103 10.55 -13.83 12.45
CA HIS A 103 9.60 -14.94 12.45
C HIS A 103 8.60 -14.83 11.29
N LEU A 104 7.56 -15.66 11.27
CA LEU A 104 6.46 -15.53 10.32
C LEU A 104 5.63 -14.27 10.62
N ASN A 105 5.23 -13.60 9.54
CA ASN A 105 4.30 -12.47 9.55
C ASN A 105 4.74 -11.27 10.42
N PRO A 106 6.01 -10.83 10.39
CA PRO A 106 6.46 -9.68 11.16
C PRO A 106 5.73 -8.40 10.72
N LEU A 107 5.64 -7.45 11.63
CA LEU A 107 5.21 -6.09 11.30
C LEU A 107 6.41 -5.33 10.72
N ILE A 108 6.24 -4.77 9.52
CA ILE A 108 7.24 -3.91 8.89
C ILE A 108 6.74 -2.47 8.89
N VAL A 109 7.54 -1.59 9.47
CA VAL A 109 7.31 -0.15 9.52
C VAL A 109 8.23 0.53 8.51
N ARG A 110 7.68 0.91 7.37
CA ARG A 110 8.41 1.66 6.34
C ARG A 110 8.48 3.13 6.74
N LYS A 111 9.69 3.60 7.03
CA LYS A 111 10.00 4.98 7.35
C LYS A 111 10.62 5.70 6.15
N MET A 112 10.92 6.99 6.35
CA MET A 112 11.61 7.81 5.38
C MET A 112 13.05 7.35 5.15
N GLY A 113 13.65 7.75 4.02
CA GLY A 113 15.06 7.48 3.74
C GLY A 113 15.39 5.99 3.51
N GLY A 114 14.39 5.15 3.22
CA GLY A 114 14.58 3.71 3.05
C GLY A 114 14.84 2.96 4.36
N ILE A 115 14.51 3.55 5.51
CA ILE A 115 14.63 2.86 6.80
C ILE A 115 13.37 2.03 7.03
N HIS A 116 13.53 0.73 7.28
CA HIS A 116 12.42 -0.15 7.64
C HIS A 116 12.70 -0.78 9.00
N ASP A 117 11.83 -0.54 9.99
CA ASP A 117 11.90 -1.28 11.25
C ASP A 117 11.10 -2.58 11.09
N VAL A 118 11.61 -3.68 11.62
CA VAL A 118 10.94 -4.97 11.64
C VAL A 118 10.65 -5.35 13.09
N TYR A 119 9.39 -5.60 13.38
CA TYR A 119 8.91 -6.06 14.67
C TYR A 119 8.43 -7.50 14.59
N CYS A 120 8.83 -8.32 15.55
CA CYS A 120 8.28 -9.65 15.80
C CYS A 120 7.69 -9.64 17.21
N GLY A 121 6.38 -9.79 17.33
CA GLY A 121 5.68 -9.47 18.57
C GLY A 121 5.82 -7.98 18.94
N CYS A 122 6.09 -7.69 20.21
CA CYS A 122 6.37 -6.32 20.66
C CYS A 122 7.83 -5.88 20.52
N VAL A 123 8.72 -6.76 20.08
CA VAL A 123 10.16 -6.51 20.00
C VAL A 123 10.53 -5.98 18.61
N LYS A 124 11.27 -4.87 18.55
CA LYS A 124 11.90 -4.38 17.32
C LYS A 124 13.13 -5.24 17.00
N SER A 125 12.95 -6.34 16.28
CA SER A 125 14.01 -7.32 16.02
C SER A 125 15.15 -6.78 15.15
N CYS A 126 14.87 -5.87 14.21
CA CYS A 126 15.93 -5.21 13.44
C CYS A 126 15.50 -3.85 12.84
N THR A 127 16.50 -3.05 12.48
CA THR A 127 16.34 -1.88 11.60
C THR A 127 17.09 -2.15 10.30
N LEU A 128 16.43 -1.92 9.16
CA LEU A 128 16.97 -2.16 7.82
C LEU A 128 17.21 -0.85 7.08
N LYS A 129 18.25 -0.82 6.26
CA LYS A 129 18.47 0.20 5.22
C LYS A 129 18.19 -0.42 3.85
N VAL A 130 17.20 0.14 3.16
CA VAL A 130 16.77 -0.25 1.81
C VAL A 130 17.02 0.93 0.87
N PRO A 131 18.18 1.01 0.20
CA PRO A 131 18.44 2.09 -0.75
C PRO A 131 17.56 1.96 -2.02
N ASP A 132 17.49 3.03 -2.81
CA ASP A 132 16.89 2.97 -4.15
C ASP A 132 17.67 2.02 -5.05
N VAL A 133 18.99 2.23 -5.10
CA VAL A 133 19.97 1.41 -5.84
C VAL A 133 20.94 0.81 -4.84
N GLY A 134 21.14 -0.52 -4.87
CA GLY A 134 22.05 -1.20 -3.94
C GLY A 134 21.51 -2.50 -3.38
N TYR A 135 21.99 -2.84 -2.19
CA TYR A 135 21.57 -4.03 -1.46
C TYR A 135 20.89 -3.62 -0.15
N PRO A 136 19.72 -4.19 0.17
CA PRO A 136 19.12 -4.00 1.48
C PRO A 136 20.02 -4.67 2.53
N LYS A 137 20.26 -3.97 3.64
CA LYS A 137 21.09 -4.49 4.73
C LYS A 137 20.47 -4.20 6.09
N THR A 138 20.72 -5.09 7.05
CA THR A 138 20.42 -4.82 8.45
C THR A 138 21.46 -3.87 9.03
N ILE A 139 21.02 -2.75 9.60
CA ILE A 139 21.89 -1.74 10.22
C ILE A 139 21.86 -1.79 11.75
N GLU A 140 20.78 -2.33 12.33
CA GLU A 140 20.67 -2.57 13.77
C GLU A 140 19.98 -3.92 13.99
N LYS A 141 20.45 -4.69 14.96
CA LYS A 141 19.85 -5.95 15.37
C LYS A 141 19.49 -5.88 16.86
N SER A 142 18.41 -6.54 17.22
CA SER A 142 18.01 -6.76 18.61
C SER A 142 17.74 -8.26 18.81
N GLU A 143 17.13 -8.60 19.94
CA GLU A 143 16.71 -9.95 20.27
C GLU A 143 15.65 -10.46 19.28
N GLU A 144 15.59 -11.78 19.13
CA GLU A 144 14.52 -12.44 18.37
C GLU A 144 13.20 -12.21 19.11
N GLY A 145 12.18 -11.77 18.38
CA GLY A 145 10.87 -11.50 18.96
C GLY A 145 10.00 -12.76 19.00
N GLU A 146 8.70 -12.56 18.86
CA GLU A 146 7.73 -13.66 18.86
C GLU A 146 7.17 -13.90 17.46
N GLU A 147 6.74 -15.14 17.20
CA GLU A 147 5.96 -15.46 16.01
C GLU A 147 4.60 -14.76 16.03
N VAL A 148 4.11 -14.35 14.86
CA VAL A 148 2.85 -13.63 14.70
C VAL A 148 1.83 -14.54 14.03
N ASN A 149 0.73 -14.82 14.75
CA ASN A 149 -0.40 -15.57 14.26
C ASN A 149 -1.28 -14.66 13.37
N LEU A 150 -1.20 -14.88 12.05
CA LEU A 150 -1.96 -14.08 11.08
C LEU A 150 -3.48 -14.28 11.21
N VAL A 151 -3.94 -15.49 11.55
CA VAL A 151 -5.38 -15.78 11.70
C VAL A 151 -5.95 -15.04 12.90
N GLU A 152 -5.25 -15.08 14.04
CA GLU A 152 -5.63 -14.33 15.23
C GLU A 152 -5.52 -12.82 15.00
N THR A 153 -4.51 -12.36 14.25
CA THR A 153 -4.40 -10.97 13.81
C THR A 153 -5.63 -10.53 12.99
N ILE A 154 -6.07 -11.34 12.02
CA ILE A 154 -7.29 -11.03 11.24
C ILE A 154 -8.52 -10.96 12.17
N LYS A 155 -8.69 -11.93 13.09
CA LYS A 155 -9.81 -11.96 14.04
C LYS A 155 -9.83 -10.73 14.94
N ALA A 156 -8.69 -10.38 15.52
CA ALA A 156 -8.56 -9.26 16.45
C ALA A 156 -8.86 -7.91 15.78
N ASN A 157 -8.61 -7.78 14.47
CA ASN A 157 -8.86 -6.55 13.71
C ASN A 157 -10.27 -6.45 13.12
N LYS A 158 -11.12 -7.47 13.27
CA LYS A 158 -12.46 -7.51 12.64
C LYS A 158 -13.31 -6.28 12.96
N HIS A 159 -13.26 -5.79 14.20
CA HIS A 159 -14.01 -4.59 14.59
C HIS A 159 -13.46 -3.34 13.91
N THR A 160 -12.15 -3.10 13.96
CA THR A 160 -11.50 -1.94 13.32
C THR A 160 -11.79 -1.92 11.82
N LEU A 161 -11.62 -3.06 11.13
CA LEU A 161 -11.85 -3.17 9.69
C LEU A 161 -13.30 -2.84 9.31
N ARG A 162 -14.29 -3.25 10.12
CA ARG A 162 -15.70 -2.89 9.92
C ARG A 162 -15.95 -1.39 10.07
N VAL A 163 -15.31 -0.74 11.05
CA VAL A 163 -15.42 0.73 11.23
C VAL A 163 -14.83 1.45 10.03
N MET A 164 -13.65 1.03 9.56
CA MET A 164 -12.98 1.63 8.40
C MET A 164 -13.76 1.41 7.10
N GLU A 165 -14.30 0.20 6.89
CA GLU A 165 -15.21 -0.12 5.80
C GLU A 165 -16.43 0.80 5.82
N LYS A 166 -17.10 0.94 6.97
CA LYS A 166 -18.27 1.81 7.11
C LYS A 166 -17.95 3.28 6.77
N ILE A 167 -16.81 3.79 7.21
CA ILE A 167 -16.37 5.15 6.87
C ILE A 167 -16.16 5.29 5.35
N ALA A 168 -15.49 4.32 4.71
CA ALA A 168 -15.26 4.32 3.28
C ALA A 168 -16.57 4.25 2.49
N LEU A 169 -17.48 3.33 2.85
CA LEU A 169 -18.79 3.18 2.21
C LEU A 169 -19.65 4.44 2.38
N ASN A 170 -19.70 5.04 3.56
CA ASN A 170 -20.43 6.30 3.80
C ASN A 170 -19.87 7.47 2.97
N PHE A 171 -18.57 7.49 2.70
CA PHE A 171 -17.97 8.48 1.81
C PHE A 171 -18.36 8.25 0.35
N MET A 172 -18.33 6.99 -0.10
CA MET A 172 -18.69 6.58 -1.45
C MET A 172 -20.18 6.80 -1.75
N GLU A 173 -21.06 6.53 -0.78
CA GLU A 173 -22.51 6.65 -0.91
C GLU A 173 -22.96 8.02 -1.43
N LYS A 174 -22.23 9.09 -1.07
CA LYS A 174 -22.51 10.46 -1.50
C LYS A 174 -22.54 10.65 -3.02
N PHE A 175 -21.90 9.75 -3.76
CA PHE A 175 -21.78 9.81 -5.22
C PHE A 175 -22.67 8.80 -5.94
N ARG A 176 -23.43 7.96 -5.22
CA ARG A 176 -24.21 6.85 -5.81
C ARG A 176 -25.12 7.33 -6.93
N ASP A 177 -25.87 8.40 -6.72
CA ASP A 177 -26.94 8.81 -7.63
C ASP A 177 -26.49 9.82 -8.70
N GLN A 178 -25.21 10.21 -8.68
CA GLN A 178 -24.64 11.21 -9.59
C GLN A 178 -23.98 10.61 -10.84
N TYR A 179 -23.70 9.31 -10.85
CA TYR A 179 -22.90 8.66 -11.90
C TYR A 179 -23.52 7.32 -12.28
N SER A 180 -23.56 6.99 -13.57
CA SER A 180 -24.08 5.70 -14.03
C SER A 180 -23.10 4.56 -13.78
N TYR A 181 -21.80 4.81 -13.99
CA TYR A 181 -20.73 3.82 -13.95
C TYR A 181 -19.63 4.19 -12.96
N PHE A 182 -19.15 3.17 -12.24
CA PHE A 182 -18.06 3.29 -11.27
C PHE A 182 -16.87 2.48 -11.74
N VAL A 183 -15.82 3.17 -12.16
CA VAL A 183 -14.67 2.53 -12.80
C VAL A 183 -13.51 2.46 -11.82
N VAL A 184 -12.96 1.26 -11.65
CA VAL A 184 -11.80 1.00 -10.79
C VAL A 184 -10.58 0.70 -11.67
N PRO A 185 -9.61 1.62 -11.80
CA PRO A 185 -8.30 1.31 -12.38
C PRO A 185 -7.59 0.30 -11.49
N TRP A 186 -7.62 -0.96 -11.88
CA TRP A 186 -7.23 -2.07 -11.03
C TRP A 186 -5.89 -2.65 -11.47
N SER A 187 -4.87 -2.53 -10.61
CA SER A 187 -3.50 -2.96 -10.90
C SER A 187 -3.16 -4.37 -10.43
N GLY A 188 -4.05 -5.04 -9.68
CA GLY A 188 -3.75 -6.31 -9.00
C GLY A 188 -3.00 -6.17 -7.68
N GLY A 189 -2.76 -4.93 -7.21
CA GLY A 189 -2.17 -4.67 -5.89
C GLY A 189 -3.18 -4.71 -4.76
N LYS A 190 -2.70 -4.76 -3.51
CA LYS A 190 -3.54 -4.79 -2.30
C LYS A 190 -4.50 -3.59 -2.20
N ASP A 191 -4.02 -2.40 -2.58
CA ASP A 191 -4.75 -1.15 -2.45
C ASP A 191 -5.85 -1.03 -3.51
N SER A 192 -5.52 -1.33 -4.77
CA SER A 192 -6.49 -1.31 -5.88
C SER A 192 -7.52 -2.45 -5.79
N THR A 193 -7.13 -3.63 -5.27
CA THR A 193 -8.08 -4.72 -5.00
C THR A 193 -9.02 -4.38 -3.84
N THR A 194 -8.53 -3.69 -2.80
CA THR A 194 -9.36 -3.25 -1.67
C THR A 194 -10.45 -2.30 -2.13
N VAL A 195 -10.11 -1.28 -2.94
CA VAL A 195 -11.12 -0.35 -3.46
C VAL A 195 -12.06 -0.99 -4.46
N LEU A 196 -11.62 -2.00 -5.24
CA LEU A 196 -12.52 -2.78 -6.08
C LEU A 196 -13.60 -3.48 -5.24
N LEU A 197 -13.20 -4.13 -4.15
CA LEU A 197 -14.14 -4.79 -3.25
C LEU A 197 -15.09 -3.79 -2.57
N LEU A 198 -14.59 -2.63 -2.15
CA LEU A 198 -15.42 -1.55 -1.58
C LEU A 198 -16.40 -0.98 -2.62
N ALA A 199 -15.96 -0.79 -3.87
CA ALA A 199 -16.80 -0.32 -4.97
C ALA A 199 -17.93 -1.29 -5.26
N ILE A 200 -17.67 -2.60 -5.31
CA ILE A 200 -18.69 -3.63 -5.50
C ILE A 200 -19.72 -3.59 -4.37
N LYS A 201 -19.27 -3.47 -3.11
CA LYS A 201 -20.16 -3.37 -1.94
C LYS A 201 -20.99 -2.09 -1.94
N ALA A 202 -20.41 -0.97 -2.36
CA ALA A 202 -21.11 0.30 -2.46
C ALA A 202 -22.12 0.25 -3.63
N TYR A 203 -21.67 0.06 -4.86
CA TYR A 203 -22.46 0.38 -6.04
C TYR A 203 -23.07 -0.83 -6.76
N GLY A 204 -22.73 -2.05 -6.33
CA GLY A 204 -23.18 -3.29 -6.93
C GLY A 204 -22.39 -3.69 -8.18
N LEU A 205 -22.43 -4.98 -8.52
CA LEU A 205 -21.64 -5.55 -9.62
C LEU A 205 -22.00 -4.98 -11.00
N SER A 206 -23.27 -4.64 -11.25
CA SER A 206 -23.73 -4.18 -12.57
C SER A 206 -23.13 -2.83 -12.97
N ARG A 207 -22.87 -1.95 -12.00
CA ARG A 207 -22.38 -0.58 -12.23
C ARG A 207 -20.86 -0.45 -12.07
N VAL A 208 -20.20 -1.45 -11.49
CA VAL A 208 -18.75 -1.43 -11.27
C VAL A 208 -18.00 -2.10 -12.41
N LYS A 209 -17.05 -1.38 -13.00
CA LYS A 209 -16.15 -1.90 -14.03
C LYS A 209 -14.71 -1.90 -13.53
N ALA A 210 -14.04 -3.05 -13.57
CA ALA A 210 -12.62 -3.14 -13.26
C ALA A 210 -11.82 -2.99 -14.55
N VAL A 211 -10.93 -2.00 -14.63
CA VAL A 211 -10.07 -1.80 -15.81
C VAL A 211 -8.63 -2.17 -15.46
N TYR A 212 -8.13 -3.25 -16.07
CA TYR A 212 -6.73 -3.65 -15.98
C TYR A 212 -5.99 -3.23 -17.24
N VAL A 213 -4.92 -2.46 -17.06
CA VAL A 213 -4.05 -2.04 -18.16
C VAL A 213 -2.78 -2.88 -18.13
N ASP A 214 -2.72 -3.89 -18.97
CA ASP A 214 -1.56 -4.76 -19.16
C ASP A 214 -0.48 -4.00 -19.93
N THR A 215 0.69 -3.86 -19.33
CA THR A 215 1.84 -3.22 -19.98
C THR A 215 2.59 -4.17 -20.91
N GLY A 216 2.31 -5.48 -20.85
CA GLY A 216 3.13 -6.52 -21.49
C GLY A 216 4.40 -6.87 -20.72
N VAL A 217 4.75 -6.05 -19.72
CA VAL A 217 5.92 -6.24 -18.82
C VAL A 217 5.51 -6.26 -17.34
N ASP A 218 4.23 -6.55 -17.06
CA ASP A 218 3.76 -6.87 -15.73
C ASP A 218 4.23 -8.28 -15.32
N PHE A 219 4.42 -8.52 -14.02
CA PHE A 219 4.76 -9.87 -13.56
C PHE A 219 3.68 -10.87 -13.99
N PRO A 220 4.03 -12.06 -14.53
CA PRO A 220 3.04 -13.07 -14.90
C PRO A 220 2.10 -13.44 -13.75
N TYR A 221 2.62 -13.60 -12.53
CA TYR A 221 1.83 -13.81 -11.31
C TYR A 221 0.75 -12.73 -11.08
N ASN A 222 1.01 -11.47 -11.46
CA ASN A 222 0.03 -10.39 -11.32
C ASN A 222 -1.11 -10.52 -12.32
N ARG A 223 -0.82 -10.87 -13.58
CA ARG A 223 -1.85 -11.08 -14.61
C ARG A 223 -2.78 -12.23 -14.23
N ASP A 224 -2.20 -13.34 -13.79
CA ASP A 224 -2.97 -14.51 -13.34
C ASP A 224 -3.81 -14.18 -12.11
N TYR A 225 -3.24 -13.41 -11.15
CA TYR A 225 -3.98 -12.92 -10.00
C TYR A 225 -5.18 -12.06 -10.39
N VAL A 226 -4.98 -11.07 -11.27
CA VAL A 226 -6.07 -10.18 -11.75
C VAL A 226 -7.21 -11.00 -12.35
N ARG A 227 -6.91 -11.91 -13.28
CA ARG A 227 -7.95 -12.74 -13.94
C ARG A 227 -8.65 -13.66 -12.94
N LYS A 228 -7.91 -14.29 -12.03
CA LYS A 228 -8.46 -15.17 -10.99
C LYS A 228 -9.38 -14.41 -10.03
N ILE A 229 -8.98 -13.22 -9.59
CA ILE A 229 -9.78 -12.41 -8.66
C ILE A 229 -10.98 -11.79 -9.36
N ALA A 230 -10.87 -11.38 -10.63
CA ALA A 230 -12.02 -10.93 -11.42
C ALA A 230 -13.11 -12.00 -11.45
N LYS A 231 -12.73 -13.25 -11.80
CA LYS A 231 -13.63 -14.40 -11.81
C LYS A 231 -14.22 -14.68 -10.42
N LYS A 232 -13.39 -14.66 -9.37
CA LYS A 232 -13.85 -14.90 -7.98
C LYS A 232 -14.87 -13.84 -7.52
N LEU A 233 -14.69 -12.59 -7.93
CA LEU A 233 -15.59 -11.48 -7.59
C LEU A 233 -16.79 -11.36 -8.54
N SER A 234 -16.80 -12.09 -9.65
CA SER A 234 -17.80 -11.96 -10.73
C SER A 234 -17.93 -10.51 -11.25
N VAL A 235 -16.84 -9.75 -11.21
CA VAL A 235 -16.80 -8.37 -11.70
C VAL A 235 -16.39 -8.37 -13.16
N GLU A 236 -16.99 -7.45 -13.93
CA GLU A 236 -16.58 -7.24 -15.31
C GLU A 236 -15.16 -6.67 -15.36
N LEU A 237 -14.27 -7.43 -15.99
CA LEU A 237 -12.87 -7.06 -16.21
C LEU A 237 -12.70 -6.58 -17.66
N ILE A 238 -12.36 -5.31 -17.81
CA ILE A 238 -11.94 -4.72 -19.07
C ILE A 238 -10.41 -4.73 -19.08
N GLU A 239 -9.83 -5.66 -19.84
CA GLU A 239 -8.39 -5.79 -20.01
C GLU A 239 -7.95 -5.09 -21.30
N VAL A 240 -7.05 -4.11 -21.19
CA VAL A 240 -6.49 -3.37 -22.33
C VAL A 240 -4.97 -3.36 -22.29
N LYS A 241 -4.33 -3.30 -23.46
CA LYS A 241 -2.87 -3.24 -23.58
C LYS A 241 -2.39 -1.79 -23.65
N ALA A 242 -1.33 -1.47 -22.91
CA ALA A 242 -0.71 -0.14 -22.95
C ALA A 242 0.26 0.07 -24.12
N GLY A 243 0.79 -0.99 -24.73
CA GLY A 243 1.81 -0.86 -25.77
C GLY A 243 3.25 -0.72 -25.26
N VAL A 244 3.52 -0.97 -23.96
CA VAL A 244 4.87 -0.73 -23.39
C VAL A 244 5.88 -1.75 -23.93
N LEU A 245 5.52 -3.04 -23.94
CA LEU A 245 6.38 -4.08 -24.51
C LEU A 245 6.65 -3.83 -26.00
N GLU A 246 5.63 -3.42 -26.74
CA GLU A 246 5.71 -3.13 -28.17
C GLU A 246 6.69 -1.98 -28.47
N GLU A 247 6.68 -0.92 -27.65
CA GLU A 247 7.64 0.18 -27.79
C GLU A 247 9.08 -0.23 -27.44
N LEU A 248 9.27 -1.11 -26.45
CA LEU A 248 10.59 -1.66 -26.14
C LEU A 248 11.12 -2.52 -27.30
N VAL A 249 10.28 -3.34 -27.91
CA VAL A 249 10.65 -4.16 -29.08
C VAL A 249 11.04 -3.30 -30.28
N LYS A 250 10.47 -2.10 -30.42
CA LYS A 250 10.88 -1.11 -31.45
C LYS A 250 12.21 -0.40 -31.14
N GLY A 251 12.89 -0.76 -30.05
CA GLY A 251 14.18 -0.18 -29.67
C GLY A 251 14.10 1.03 -28.75
N ARG A 252 12.93 1.30 -28.12
CA ARG A 252 12.84 2.34 -27.10
C ARG A 252 13.59 1.94 -25.84
N GLU A 253 14.27 2.89 -25.22
CA GLU A 253 15.01 2.68 -23.97
C GLU A 253 14.10 2.25 -22.79
N LEU A 254 14.69 1.52 -21.84
CA LEU A 254 14.03 1.15 -20.60
C LEU A 254 13.54 2.40 -19.84
N PRO A 255 12.34 2.37 -19.23
CA PRO A 255 11.85 3.52 -18.47
C PRO A 255 12.77 3.87 -17.29
N THR A 256 13.00 5.16 -17.07
CA THR A 256 13.76 5.68 -15.91
C THR A 256 12.85 6.47 -14.95
N HIS A 257 13.39 6.95 -13.82
CA HIS A 257 12.65 7.82 -12.92
C HIS A 257 12.30 9.16 -13.59
N GLU A 258 13.19 9.65 -14.44
CA GLU A 258 13.13 10.91 -15.17
C GLU A 258 12.25 10.78 -16.42
N ASN A 259 12.33 9.64 -17.13
CA ASN A 259 11.59 9.38 -18.36
C ASN A 259 10.58 8.23 -18.19
N ARG A 260 9.45 8.54 -17.56
CA ARG A 260 8.35 7.58 -17.30
C ARG A 260 7.38 7.47 -18.47
N TRP A 261 7.88 7.33 -19.69
CA TRP A 261 7.05 7.20 -20.91
C TRP A 261 6.03 6.06 -20.82
N CYS A 262 6.38 4.95 -20.17
CA CYS A 262 5.50 3.82 -19.93
C CYS A 262 4.24 4.20 -19.11
N THR A 263 4.36 5.18 -18.22
CA THR A 263 3.22 5.69 -17.43
C THR A 263 2.27 6.49 -18.31
N LYS A 264 2.79 7.27 -19.27
CA LYS A 264 1.95 8.03 -20.23
C LYS A 264 1.12 7.08 -21.09
N LEU A 265 1.74 6.01 -21.60
CA LEU A 265 1.03 4.97 -22.36
C LEU A 265 -0.04 4.26 -21.52
N LYS A 266 0.29 3.90 -20.28
CA LYS A 266 -0.66 3.28 -19.35
C LYS A 266 -1.87 4.18 -19.09
N ILE A 267 -1.65 5.48 -18.88
CA ILE A 267 -2.71 6.46 -18.65
C ILE A 267 -3.58 6.63 -19.90
N LYS A 268 -2.95 6.71 -21.09
CA LYS A 268 -3.66 6.80 -22.37
C LYS A 268 -4.59 5.60 -22.57
N ALA A 269 -4.06 4.38 -22.47
CA ALA A 269 -4.86 3.16 -22.63
C ALA A 269 -5.98 3.04 -21.59
N LEU A 270 -5.77 3.52 -20.36
CA LEU A 270 -6.80 3.56 -19.32
C LEU A 270 -8.01 4.42 -19.74
N TYR A 271 -7.77 5.64 -20.24
CA TYR A 271 -8.87 6.52 -20.64
C TYR A 271 -9.52 6.11 -21.97
N GLU A 272 -8.76 5.47 -22.87
CA GLU A 272 -9.33 4.84 -24.06
C GLU A 272 -10.31 3.72 -23.68
N ALA A 273 -10.00 2.93 -22.64
CA ALA A 273 -10.94 1.96 -22.07
C ALA A 273 -12.19 2.62 -21.46
N PHE A 274 -12.09 3.83 -20.89
CA PHE A 274 -13.29 4.48 -20.34
C PHE A 274 -14.29 4.85 -21.45
N ASN A 275 -13.78 5.19 -22.64
CA ASN A 275 -14.62 5.49 -23.81
C ASN A 275 -15.37 4.27 -24.36
N THR A 276 -15.06 3.05 -23.92
CA THR A 276 -15.84 1.85 -24.24
C THR A 276 -16.95 1.59 -23.22
N ILE A 277 -16.88 2.23 -22.04
CA ILE A 277 -17.86 2.14 -20.96
C ILE A 277 -18.95 3.18 -21.13
N SER A 278 -18.58 4.46 -21.28
CA SER A 278 -19.49 5.54 -21.67
C SER A 278 -18.78 6.55 -22.56
N LYS A 279 -19.53 7.15 -23.49
CA LYS A 279 -19.05 8.28 -24.30
C LYS A 279 -19.16 9.60 -23.54
N ASP A 280 -20.03 9.67 -22.53
CA ASP A 280 -20.15 10.82 -21.65
C ASP A 280 -19.25 10.63 -20.42
N LYS A 281 -18.26 11.51 -20.25
CA LYS A 281 -17.36 11.46 -19.10
C LYS A 281 -18.09 11.72 -17.78
N SER A 282 -19.19 12.48 -17.82
CA SER A 282 -19.98 12.83 -16.62
C SER A 282 -20.72 11.63 -16.04
N ASP A 283 -20.91 10.55 -16.82
CA ASP A 283 -21.46 9.29 -16.34
C ASP A 283 -20.50 8.47 -15.47
N ILE A 284 -19.20 8.77 -15.52
CA ILE A 284 -18.14 7.93 -14.94
C ILE A 284 -17.55 8.58 -13.69
N LEU A 285 -17.59 7.84 -12.58
CA LEU A 285 -16.76 8.13 -11.41
C LEU A 285 -15.61 7.14 -11.30
N VAL A 286 -14.39 7.65 -11.20
CA VAL A 286 -13.20 6.82 -11.05
C VAL A 286 -12.89 6.58 -9.58
N ILE A 287 -12.65 5.33 -9.18
CA ILE A 287 -12.36 4.96 -7.79
C ILE A 287 -10.94 4.42 -7.71
N VAL A 288 -10.08 5.10 -6.96
CA VAL A 288 -8.64 4.79 -6.91
C VAL A 288 -8.18 4.38 -5.53
N GLY A 289 -7.21 3.45 -5.49
CA GLY A 289 -6.55 2.99 -4.26
C GLY A 289 -5.43 3.91 -3.76
N ASP A 290 -5.62 5.23 -3.83
CA ASP A 290 -4.63 6.22 -3.38
C ASP A 290 -4.65 6.33 -1.84
N ARG A 291 -3.49 6.19 -1.17
CA ARG A 291 -3.33 6.31 0.29
C ARG A 291 -2.33 7.41 0.67
N ASP A 292 -2.53 8.02 1.84
CA ASP A 292 -1.64 9.08 2.36
C ASP A 292 -0.20 8.60 2.55
N ALA A 293 -0.04 7.37 3.04
CA ALA A 293 1.26 6.81 3.42
C ALA A 293 2.12 6.30 2.25
N GLU A 294 1.65 6.41 1.00
CA GLU A 294 2.41 5.92 -0.16
C GLU A 294 3.52 6.89 -0.57
N SER A 295 3.22 8.20 -0.65
CA SER A 295 4.18 9.25 -0.96
C SER A 295 3.67 10.63 -0.52
N GLU A 296 4.58 11.60 -0.39
CA GLU A 296 4.22 12.98 -0.06
C GLU A 296 3.22 13.56 -1.07
N LEU A 297 3.45 13.35 -2.37
CA LEU A 297 2.54 13.81 -3.43
C LEU A 297 1.14 13.22 -3.27
N ARG A 298 1.03 11.94 -2.87
CA ARG A 298 -0.26 11.30 -2.62
C ARG A 298 -0.91 11.86 -1.36
N SER A 299 -0.17 12.11 -0.28
CA SER A 299 -0.71 12.72 0.94
C SER A 299 -1.38 14.08 0.72
N LYS A 300 -0.87 14.89 -0.23
CA LYS A 300 -1.42 16.21 -0.56
C LYS A 300 -2.66 16.17 -1.45
N ARG A 301 -2.98 15.03 -2.08
CA ARG A 301 -4.15 14.90 -2.96
C ARG A 301 -5.44 14.80 -2.15
N PRO A 302 -6.46 15.61 -2.45
CA PRO A 302 -7.73 15.49 -1.77
C PRO A 302 -8.43 14.16 -2.12
N PRO A 303 -9.27 13.62 -1.20
CA PRO A 303 -10.00 12.37 -1.43
C PRO A 303 -10.97 12.43 -2.61
N PHE A 304 -11.49 13.61 -2.97
CA PHE A 304 -12.27 13.87 -4.18
C PHE A 304 -11.54 14.91 -5.01
N ARG A 305 -11.36 14.66 -6.30
CA ARG A 305 -10.60 15.52 -7.22
C ARG A 305 -10.94 15.26 -8.67
N GLU A 306 -10.59 16.18 -9.54
CA GLU A 306 -10.59 15.98 -10.98
C GLU A 306 -9.21 15.55 -11.50
N HIS A 307 -9.18 14.66 -12.49
CA HIS A 307 -7.97 14.30 -13.23
C HIS A 307 -8.33 13.88 -14.66
N GLU A 308 -7.73 14.53 -15.66
CA GLU A 308 -7.91 14.21 -17.09
C GLU A 308 -9.38 14.29 -17.55
N GLY A 309 -10.13 15.21 -16.94
CA GLY A 309 -11.56 15.44 -17.20
C GLY A 309 -12.50 14.40 -16.56
N TYR A 310 -12.00 13.57 -15.64
CA TYR A 310 -12.82 12.66 -14.85
C TYR A 310 -12.73 12.99 -13.36
N PHE A 311 -13.85 12.92 -12.66
CA PHE A 311 -13.85 12.95 -11.21
C PHE A 311 -13.33 11.63 -10.64
N GLN A 312 -12.53 11.73 -9.59
CA GLN A 312 -11.93 10.60 -8.89
C GLN A 312 -12.18 10.68 -7.40
N ILE A 313 -12.48 9.53 -6.79
CA ILE A 313 -12.54 9.35 -5.34
C ILE A 313 -11.49 8.36 -4.84
N ALA A 314 -10.91 8.65 -3.67
CA ALA A 314 -9.96 7.81 -2.95
C ALA A 314 -10.52 7.45 -1.56
N PRO A 315 -11.28 6.36 -1.42
CA PRO A 315 -12.01 6.05 -0.19
C PRO A 315 -11.11 5.53 0.94
N ILE A 316 -9.87 5.14 0.64
CA ILE A 316 -8.95 4.50 1.58
C ILE A 316 -7.75 5.39 1.98
N LYS A 317 -7.86 6.71 1.86
CA LYS A 317 -6.74 7.64 2.11
C LYS A 317 -6.04 7.43 3.46
N MET A 318 -6.82 7.16 4.51
CA MET A 318 -6.32 6.97 5.87
C MET A 318 -6.00 5.52 6.24
N TRP A 319 -5.97 4.60 5.26
CA TRP A 319 -5.64 3.19 5.51
C TRP A 319 -4.13 2.98 5.45
N SER A 320 -3.61 2.03 6.24
CA SER A 320 -2.23 1.54 6.10
C SER A 320 -2.17 0.35 5.16
N GLY A 321 -0.96 -0.07 4.78
CA GLY A 321 -0.76 -1.33 4.06
C GLY A 321 -1.30 -2.54 4.83
N ALA A 322 -1.17 -2.57 6.15
CA ALA A 322 -1.71 -3.63 7.00
C ALA A 322 -3.24 -3.68 6.94
N HIS A 323 -3.90 -2.52 6.98
CA HIS A 323 -5.36 -2.47 6.86
C HIS A 323 -5.86 -3.05 5.54
N THR A 324 -5.22 -2.72 4.41
CA THR A 324 -5.62 -3.26 3.10
C THR A 324 -5.34 -4.77 3.00
N GLN A 325 -4.20 -5.25 3.52
CA GLN A 325 -3.90 -6.69 3.58
C GLN A 325 -4.95 -7.45 4.40
N LEU A 326 -5.20 -7.02 5.64
CA LEU A 326 -6.11 -7.69 6.55
C LEU A 326 -7.56 -7.61 6.07
N TYR A 327 -7.98 -6.49 5.48
CA TYR A 327 -9.32 -6.35 4.92
C TYR A 327 -9.58 -7.36 3.79
N LEU A 328 -8.63 -7.53 2.86
CA LEU A 328 -8.76 -8.52 1.80
C LEU A 328 -8.85 -9.95 2.36
N LEU A 329 -7.94 -10.31 3.26
CA LEU A 329 -7.91 -11.63 3.89
C LEU A 329 -9.18 -11.91 4.71
N ALA A 330 -9.67 -10.92 5.48
CA ALA A 330 -10.91 -11.03 6.25
C ALA A 330 -12.15 -11.22 5.36
N ASN A 331 -12.11 -10.78 4.11
CA ASN A 331 -13.16 -10.98 3.12
C ASN A 331 -12.91 -12.20 2.21
N GLY A 332 -11.96 -13.07 2.56
CA GLY A 332 -11.65 -14.29 1.80
C GLY A 332 -11.02 -14.01 0.43
N ILE A 333 -10.46 -12.81 0.22
CA ILE A 333 -9.72 -12.46 -0.99
C ILE A 333 -8.23 -12.69 -0.71
N PRO A 334 -7.59 -13.66 -1.38
CA PRO A 334 -6.16 -13.88 -1.20
C PRO A 334 -5.39 -12.67 -1.72
N LEU A 335 -4.22 -12.42 -1.14
CA LEU A 335 -3.31 -11.39 -1.65
C LEU A 335 -2.63 -11.87 -2.93
N ASN A 336 -2.14 -10.91 -3.72
CA ASN A 336 -1.29 -11.21 -4.86
C ASN A 336 -0.06 -12.02 -4.40
N PRO A 337 0.30 -13.12 -5.08
CA PRO A 337 1.41 -13.99 -4.68
C PRO A 337 2.73 -13.27 -4.43
N LEU A 338 3.00 -12.17 -5.14
CA LEU A 338 4.22 -11.37 -4.93
C LEU A 338 4.31 -10.80 -3.51
N TYR A 339 3.19 -10.48 -2.85
CA TYR A 339 3.20 -10.04 -1.45
C TYR A 339 3.66 -11.17 -0.51
N LEU A 340 3.38 -12.43 -0.84
CA LEU A 340 3.82 -13.58 -0.05
C LEU A 340 5.31 -13.84 -0.22
N MET A 341 5.88 -13.45 -1.37
CA MET A 341 7.31 -13.48 -1.67
C MET A 341 8.09 -12.30 -1.06
N GLY A 342 7.42 -11.42 -0.31
CA GLY A 342 8.06 -10.28 0.38
C GLY A 342 7.95 -8.94 -0.33
N PHE A 343 7.33 -8.82 -1.51
CA PHE A 343 7.10 -7.51 -2.12
C PHE A 343 6.13 -6.70 -1.25
N TYR A 344 6.35 -5.40 -1.07
CA TYR A 344 5.36 -4.51 -0.44
C TYR A 344 4.62 -3.61 -1.44
N ARG A 345 5.12 -3.55 -2.68
CA ARG A 345 4.53 -2.86 -3.83
C ARG A 345 4.63 -3.72 -5.09
N ILE A 346 3.61 -3.66 -5.93
CA ILE A 346 3.54 -4.42 -7.19
C ILE A 346 3.47 -3.44 -8.37
N GLY A 347 4.17 -3.78 -9.44
CA GLY A 347 4.24 -3.03 -10.70
C GLY A 347 4.77 -3.93 -11.82
N CYS A 348 5.48 -3.33 -12.78
CA CYS A 348 6.13 -4.06 -13.86
C CYS A 348 7.48 -4.64 -13.39
N TYR A 349 7.94 -5.76 -13.98
CA TYR A 349 9.21 -6.40 -13.58
C TYR A 349 10.47 -5.66 -14.08
N ILE A 350 10.30 -4.65 -14.93
CA ILE A 350 11.35 -3.70 -15.36
C ILE A 350 11.10 -2.28 -14.85
N CYS A 351 10.27 -2.11 -13.82
CA CYS A 351 9.89 -0.78 -13.36
C CYS A 351 11.08 -0.07 -12.68
N PRO A 352 11.42 1.17 -13.06
CA PRO A 352 12.48 1.92 -12.38
C PRO A 352 12.18 2.19 -10.91
N ALA A 353 10.90 2.11 -10.49
CA ALA A 353 10.49 2.30 -9.11
C ALA A 353 10.68 1.05 -8.20
N LEU A 354 11.20 -0.06 -8.73
CA LEU A 354 11.60 -1.22 -7.92
C LEU A 354 12.79 -0.82 -7.06
N ARG A 355 12.72 -1.06 -5.74
CA ARG A 355 13.83 -0.76 -4.83
C ARG A 355 14.77 -1.95 -4.76
N SER A 356 15.94 -1.74 -4.17
CA SER A 356 16.90 -2.79 -3.83
C SER A 356 16.27 -4.01 -3.13
N TRP A 357 15.21 -3.78 -2.34
CA TRP A 357 14.38 -4.81 -1.73
C TRP A 357 13.76 -5.76 -2.76
N GLU A 358 12.91 -5.24 -3.66
CA GLU A 358 12.26 -6.06 -4.68
C GLU A 358 13.27 -6.67 -5.64
N VAL A 359 14.30 -5.92 -6.03
CA VAL A 359 15.34 -6.42 -6.95
C VAL A 359 16.08 -7.62 -6.36
N LYS A 360 16.38 -7.60 -5.04
CA LYS A 360 16.99 -8.76 -4.37
C LYS A 360 16.05 -9.96 -4.37
N ILE A 361 14.77 -9.77 -4.03
CA ILE A 361 13.75 -10.84 -4.09
C ILE A 361 13.66 -11.44 -5.50
N MET A 362 13.63 -10.60 -6.53
CA MET A 362 13.55 -11.01 -7.94
C MET A 362 14.72 -11.92 -8.35
N LYS A 363 15.91 -11.74 -7.77
CA LYS A 363 17.10 -12.54 -8.06
C LYS A 363 17.19 -13.82 -7.23
N GLU A 364 16.80 -13.75 -5.96
CA GLU A 364 17.07 -14.80 -4.97
C GLU A 364 15.90 -15.76 -4.75
N GLN A 365 14.65 -15.32 -4.97
CA GLN A 365 13.49 -16.21 -4.88
C GLN A 365 13.53 -17.16 -6.09
N GLY A 366 13.76 -18.46 -5.83
CA GLY A 366 14.18 -19.41 -6.86
C GLY A 366 13.20 -19.61 -8.02
N GLU A 367 11.89 -19.71 -7.74
CA GLU A 367 10.87 -19.88 -8.80
C GLU A 367 10.68 -18.60 -9.60
N LEU A 368 10.59 -17.46 -8.91
CA LEU A 368 10.44 -16.15 -9.51
C LEU A 368 11.66 -15.81 -10.37
N SER A 369 12.87 -16.04 -9.88
CA SER A 369 14.11 -15.76 -10.61
C SER A 369 14.19 -16.58 -11.90
N LYS A 370 13.86 -17.87 -11.86
CA LYS A 370 13.79 -18.72 -13.06
C LYS A 370 12.79 -18.19 -14.08
N LEU A 371 11.59 -17.82 -13.61
CA LEU A 371 10.55 -17.23 -14.46
C LEU A 371 11.03 -15.93 -15.10
N LEU A 372 11.54 -14.98 -14.30
CA LEU A 372 11.96 -13.66 -14.78
C LEU A 372 13.11 -13.75 -15.79
N ASN A 373 14.05 -14.69 -15.62
CA ASN A 373 15.15 -14.92 -16.56
C ASN A 373 14.71 -15.36 -17.96
N SER A 374 13.45 -15.79 -18.13
CA SER A 374 12.84 -16.11 -19.41
C SER A 374 12.07 -14.94 -20.05
N LEU A 375 11.82 -13.86 -19.30
CA LEU A 375 11.05 -12.72 -19.78
C LEU A 375 11.91 -11.72 -20.54
N MET A 376 11.34 -11.15 -21.60
CA MET A 376 11.98 -10.10 -22.39
C MET A 376 12.34 -8.90 -21.52
N PHE A 377 13.48 -8.25 -21.81
CA PHE A 377 13.99 -7.05 -21.14
C PHE A 377 14.38 -7.21 -19.66
N TYR A 378 14.11 -8.35 -19.00
CA TYR A 378 14.48 -8.54 -17.60
C TYR A 378 16.00 -8.53 -17.39
N ARG A 379 16.76 -9.27 -18.23
CA ARG A 379 18.23 -9.31 -18.14
C ARG A 379 18.87 -7.94 -18.39
N GLU A 380 18.34 -7.19 -19.35
CA GLU A 380 18.77 -5.83 -19.65
C GLU A 380 18.49 -4.89 -18.47
N PHE A 381 17.28 -4.96 -17.89
CA PHE A 381 16.93 -4.19 -16.69
C PHE A 381 17.84 -4.49 -15.51
N ILE A 382 18.08 -5.76 -15.20
CA ILE A 382 18.99 -6.14 -14.11
C ILE A 382 20.41 -5.66 -14.40
N THR A 383 20.88 -5.77 -15.64
CA THR A 383 22.22 -5.30 -16.03
C THR A 383 22.33 -3.78 -15.86
N ASP A 384 21.34 -3.00 -16.32
CA ASP A 384 21.30 -1.55 -16.16
C ASP A 384 21.23 -1.14 -14.68
N TYR A 385 20.42 -1.83 -13.88
CA TYR A 385 20.33 -1.61 -12.44
C TYR A 385 21.69 -1.75 -11.73
N TYR A 386 22.46 -2.80 -12.05
CA TYR A 386 23.78 -3.01 -11.44
C TYR A 386 24.90 -2.17 -12.06
N LYS A 387 24.76 -1.71 -13.31
CA LYS A 387 25.69 -0.70 -13.86
C LYS A 387 25.59 0.61 -13.08
N LYS A 388 24.38 1.03 -12.70
CA LYS A 388 24.18 2.21 -11.83
C LYS A 388 24.82 2.04 -10.46
N LEU A 389 24.95 0.82 -9.95
CA LEU A 389 25.69 0.57 -8.70
C LEU A 389 27.18 0.91 -8.83
N LEU A 390 27.79 0.56 -9.96
CA LEU A 390 29.21 0.82 -10.21
C LEU A 390 29.50 2.32 -10.41
N THR A 391 28.54 3.10 -10.92
CA THR A 391 28.70 4.54 -11.13
C THR A 391 28.37 5.40 -9.92
N VAL A 392 27.52 4.91 -9.00
CA VAL A 392 27.13 5.66 -7.80
C VAL A 392 28.19 5.57 -6.69
N GLY A 393 29.13 4.62 -6.76
CA GLY A 393 30.24 4.48 -5.82
C GLY A 393 29.78 4.11 -4.41
N GLU A 394 30.32 3.03 -3.86
CA GLU A 394 30.28 2.83 -2.42
C GLU A 394 31.05 3.98 -1.77
N THR A 395 30.32 4.94 -1.19
CA THR A 395 30.81 5.88 -0.18
C THR A 395 30.18 5.54 1.16
#